data_AF-A0A962KEQ6-F1
#
_entry.id   AF-A0A962KEQ6-F1
#
_cell.length_a   1.000
_cell.length_b   1.000
_cell.length_c   1.000
_cell.angle_alpha   90.00
_cell.angle_beta   90.00
_cell.angle_gamma   90.00
#
_symmetry.space_group_name_H-M   'P 1'
#
loop_
_entity.id
_entity.type
_entity.pdbx_description
1 polymer ?
#
loop_
_entity_poly.entity_id
_entity_poly.type
_entity_poly.pdbx_seq_one_letter_code
_entity_poly.pdbx_strand_id
1 'polypeptide(L)' 'MEGMTPMGRMGKPEEIASAVLRLCSDEASFVTGHPLVIDGGATIA' A
#
# COMPACT_ATOMS: atom_id res chain seq x y z
N MET A 1 -4.92 1.89 -18.04
CA MET A 1 -4.71 1.29 -16.71
C MET A 1 -6.01 0.73 -16.13
N GLU A 2 -7.19 1.11 -16.64
CA GLU A 2 -8.41 0.32 -16.40
C GLU A 2 -8.14 -1.15 -16.74
N GLY A 3 -8.34 -2.04 -15.76
CA GLY A 3 -8.15 -3.48 -15.89
C GLY A 3 -6.83 -4.05 -15.37
N MET A 4 -5.81 -3.25 -15.04
CA MET A 4 -4.55 -3.79 -14.47
C MET A 4 -4.63 -4.04 -12.96
N THR A 5 -5.50 -3.30 -12.28
CA THR A 5 -5.70 -3.43 -10.83
C THR A 5 -7.20 -3.34 -10.54
N PRO A 6 -7.74 -4.04 -9.52
CA PRO A 6 -9.12 -3.93 -9.09
C PRO A 6 -9.59 -2.49 -8.81
N MET A 7 -8.68 -1.62 -8.36
CA MET A 7 -9.00 -0.21 -8.13
C MET A 7 -9.19 0.60 -9.42
N GLY A 8 -8.78 0.09 -10.59
CA GLY A 8 -9.06 0.69 -11.90
C GLY A 8 -8.39 2.04 -12.16
N ARG A 9 -7.49 2.50 -11.29
CA ARG A 9 -6.81 3.79 -11.39
C ARG A 9 -5.36 3.71 -10.95
N MET A 10 -4.57 4.71 -11.35
CA MET A 10 -3.24 4.92 -10.81
C MET A 10 -3.31 5.30 -9.33
N GLY A 11 -2.40 4.73 -8.53
CA GLY A 11 -2.16 5.14 -7.16
C GLY A 11 -1.51 6.53 -7.12
N LYS A 12 -1.81 7.29 -6.08
CA LYS A 12 -1.17 8.59 -5.85
C LYS A 12 0.04 8.41 -4.92
N PRO A 13 1.12 9.20 -5.08
CA PRO A 13 2.28 9.13 -4.20
C PRO A 13 1.95 9.26 -2.71
N GLU A 14 0.93 10.06 -2.37
CA GLU A 14 0.49 10.29 -1.00
C GLU A 14 -0.08 9.02 -0.34
N GLU A 15 -0.62 8.09 -1.13
CA GLU A 15 -1.15 6.81 -0.63
C GLU A 15 0.00 5.90 -0.16
N ILE A 16 1.14 5.92 -0.85
CA ILE A 16 2.36 5.23 -0.42
C ILE A 16 2.96 5.92 0.80
N ALA A 17 3.09 7.25 0.75
CA ALA A 17 3.67 8.02 1.85
C ALA A 17 2.88 7.81 3.15
N SER A 18 1.55 7.80 3.10
CA SER A 18 0.70 7.58 4.28
C SER A 18 0.92 6.21 4.91
N ALA A 19 1.09 5.17 4.09
CA ALA A 19 1.37 3.83 4.60
C ALA A 19 2.77 3.72 5.22
N VAL A 20 3.78 4.35 4.60
CA VAL A 20 5.13 4.44 5.17
C VAL A 20 5.12 5.19 6.50
N LEU A 21 4.43 6.34 6.57
CA LEU A 21 4.30 7.11 7.81
C LEU A 21 3.69 6.27 8.93
N ARG A 22 2.67 5.47 8.64
CA ARG A 22 2.07 4.54 9.60
C ARG A 22 3.01 3.41 10.01
N LEU A 23 3.83 2.89 9.10
CA LEU A 23 4.85 1.89 9.46
C LEU A 23 5.98 2.47 10.31
N CYS A 24 6.24 3.77 10.18
CA CYS A 24 7.25 4.48 10.98
C CYS A 24 6.71 5.06 12.29
N SER A 25 5.41 4.93 12.57
CA SER A 25 4.79 5.44 13.80
C SER A 25 4.77 4.40 14.92
N ASP A 26 4.45 4.85 16.14
CA ASP A 26 4.30 3.98 17.31
C ASP A 26 3.16 2.95 17.15
N GLU A 27 2.19 3.23 16.27
CA GLU A 27 1.09 2.30 15.97
C GLU A 27 1.58 1.01 15.29
N ALA A 28 2.78 1.01 14.70
CA ALA A 28 3.40 -0.15 14.08
C ALA A 28 4.48 -0.80 14.96
N SER A 29 4.54 -0.48 16.26
CA SER A 29 5.60 -0.91 17.19
C SER A 29 5.86 -2.43 17.28
N PHE A 30 4.92 -3.27 16.84
CA PHE A 30 5.09 -4.73 16.79
C PHE A 30 5.04 -5.32 15.37
N VAL A 31 5.00 -4.47 14.34
CA VAL A 31 5.01 -4.89 12.93
C VAL A 31 6.47 -5.00 12.48
N THR A 32 6.93 -6.23 12.26
CA THR A 32 8.27 -6.51 11.76
C THR A 32 8.25 -7.70 10.79
N GLY A 33 9.08 -7.66 9.76
CA GLY A 33 9.19 -8.73 8.75
C GLY A 33 7.97 -8.92 7.84
N HIS A 34 6.96 -8.05 7.92
CA HIS A 34 5.74 -8.15 7.13
C HIS A 34 5.81 -7.27 5.86
N PRO A 35 5.64 -7.84 4.66
CA PRO A 35 5.51 -7.05 3.43
C PRO A 35 4.10 -6.43 3.33
N LEU A 36 4.03 -5.10 3.38
CA LEU A 36 2.78 -4.36 3.14
C LEU A 36 2.62 -4.03 1.66
N VAL A 37 1.73 -4.75 0.97
CA VAL A 37 1.45 -4.54 -0.47
C VAL A 37 0.47 -3.37 -0.67
N ILE A 38 0.85 -2.43 -1.53
CA ILE A 38 0.05 -1.24 -1.85
C ILE A 38 0.09 -1.00 -3.36
N ASP A 39 -0.75 -1.71 -4.11
CA ASP A 39 -0.70 -1.76 -5.58
C ASP A 39 -2.09 -1.67 -6.23
N GLY A 40 -3.10 -1.28 -5.45
CA GLY A 40 -4.48 -1.25 -5.91
C GLY A 40 -5.10 -2.62 -6.20
N GLY A 41 -4.51 -3.69 -5.66
CA GLY A 41 -4.95 -5.08 -5.79
C GLY A 41 -4.30 -5.86 -6.93
N ALA A 42 -3.24 -5.33 -7.54
CA ALA A 42 -2.58 -5.95 -8.71
C ALA A 42 -2.02 -7.35 -8.41
N THR A 43 -1.49 -7.56 -7.21
CA THR A 43 -0.81 -8.81 -6.81
C THR A 43 -1.75 -10.02 -6.73
N ILE A 44 -3.06 -9.78 -6.57
CA ILE A 44 -4.06 -10.85 -6.38
C ILE A 44 -5.11 -10.93 -7.50
N ALA A 45 -4.99 -10.07 -8.52
CA ALA A 45 -5.91 -9.99 -9.65
C ALA A 45 -5.49 -10.88 -10.83
#